data_AF-A0A917F8G2-F1
#
_entry.id   AF-A0A917F8G2-F1
#
_cell.length_a   1.000
_cell.length_b   1.000
_cell.length_c   1.000
_cell.angle_alpha   90.00
_cell.angle_beta   90.00
_cell.angle_gamma   90.00
#
_symmetry.space_group_name_H-M   'P 1'
#
loop_
_entity.id
_entity.type
_entity.pdbx_description
1 polymer ?
#
loop_
_entity_poly.entity_id
_entity_poly.type
_entity_poly.pdbx_seq_one_letter_code
_entity_poly.pdbx_strand_id
1 'polypeptide(L)' 'METNTGRDRIEQARQELNRLALEFGMQDSRVLRQSVILDALINEYIDSSSADKDNSFLSD' A
#
# COMPACT_ATOMS: atom_id res chain seq x y z
N MET A 1 -0.40 1.70 -22.25
CA MET A 1 -0.65 0.45 -21.49
C MET A 1 -0.21 0.70 -20.05
N GLU A 2 -1.08 0.34 -19.11
CA GLU A 2 -0.78 -0.07 -17.73
C GLU A 2 -0.08 0.92 -16.78
N THR A 3 -0.86 1.77 -16.11
CA THR A 3 -0.49 2.40 -14.83
C THR A 3 -1.01 1.61 -13.61
N ASN A 4 -1.40 0.33 -13.78
CA ASN A 4 -1.99 -0.47 -12.70
C ASN A 4 -0.97 -1.32 -11.91
N THR A 5 0.29 -1.39 -12.34
CA THR A 5 1.27 -2.31 -11.73
C THR A 5 1.58 -2.00 -10.26
N GLY A 6 1.54 -0.73 -9.86
CA GLY A 6 1.75 -0.35 -8.45
C GLY A 6 0.52 -0.64 -7.58
N ARG A 7 -0.67 -0.34 -8.10
CA ARG A 7 -1.94 -0.61 -7.41
C ARG A 7 -2.18 -2.11 -7.22
N ASP A 8 -1.85 -2.92 -8.23
CA ASP A 8 -2.02 -4.38 -8.17
C ASP A 8 -1.11 -5.00 -7.10
N ARG A 9 0.13 -4.50 -6.96
CA ARG A 9 1.07 -4.95 -5.90
C ARG A 9 0.57 -4.61 -4.50
N ILE A 10 -0.05 -3.44 -4.33
CA ILE A 10 -0.67 -3.02 -3.06
C ILE A 10 -1.87 -3.93 -2.74
N GLU A 11 -2.75 -4.19 -3.71
CA GLU A 11 -3.92 -5.03 -3.49
C GLU A 11 -3.52 -6.46 -3.12
N GLN A 12 -2.50 -7.02 -3.80
CA GLN A 12 -1.95 -8.34 -3.46
C GLN A 12 -1.38 -8.37 -2.04
N ALA A 13 -0.56 -7.39 -1.68
CA ALA A 13 0.00 -7.30 -0.33
C ALA A 13 -1.10 -7.12 0.74
N ARG A 14 -2.19 -6.39 0.43
CA ARG A 14 -3.34 -6.22 1.33
C ARG A 14 -4.12 -7.52 1.52
N GLN A 15 -4.36 -8.28 0.45
CA GLN A 15 -5.02 -9.58 0.53
C GLN A 15 -4.21 -10.57 1.35
N GLU A 16 -2.89 -10.60 1.15
CA GLU A 16 -1.99 -11.47 1.92
C GLU A 16 -1.95 -11.08 3.40
N LEU A 17 -1.89 -9.77 3.71
CA LEU A 17 -2.00 -9.28 5.09
C LEU A 17 -3.31 -9.70 5.74
N ASN A 18 -4.44 -9.58 5.03
CA ASN A 18 -5.75 -9.94 5.53
C ASN A 18 -5.84 -11.46 5.81
N ARG A 19 -5.29 -12.28 4.90
CA ARG A 19 -5.21 -13.74 5.08
C ARG A 19 -4.38 -14.11 6.31
N LEU A 20 -3.20 -13.50 6.48
CA LEU A 20 -2.35 -13.74 7.65
C LEU A 20 -3.03 -13.27 8.94
N ALA A 21 -3.75 -12.15 8.91
CA ALA A 21 -4.48 -11.62 10.07
C ALA A 21 -5.66 -12.52 10.46
N LEU A 22 -6.35 -13.14 9.48
CA LEU A 22 -7.40 -14.12 9.72
C LEU A 22 -6.85 -15.44 10.28
N GLU A 23 -5.69 -15.88 9.81
CA GLU A 23 -5.11 -17.18 10.17
C GLU A 23 -4.34 -17.14 11.50
N PHE A 24 -3.59 -16.06 11.75
CA PHE A 24 -2.66 -15.96 12.89
C PHE A 24 -3.01 -14.82 13.87
N GLY A 25 -3.87 -13.89 13.48
CA GLY A 25 -4.23 -12.72 14.28
C GLY A 25 -3.35 -11.50 14.03
N MET A 26 -3.87 -10.31 14.32
CA MET A 26 -3.19 -9.02 14.03
C MET A 26 -1.86 -8.82 14.76
N GLN A 27 -1.60 -9.56 15.84
CA GLN A 27 -0.37 -9.45 16.64
C GLN A 27 0.72 -10.42 16.19
N ASP A 28 0.48 -11.28 15.21
CA ASP A 28 1.50 -12.18 14.70
C ASP A 28 2.61 -11.37 13.99
N SER A 29 3.86 -11.73 14.28
CA SER A 29 5.04 -11.10 13.69
C SER A 29 5.04 -11.07 12.16
N ARG A 30 4.41 -12.05 11.50
CA ARG A 30 4.26 -12.11 10.04
C ARG A 30 3.26 -11.08 9.54
N VAL A 31 2.16 -10.86 10.26
CA VAL A 31 1.17 -9.83 9.95
C VAL A 31 1.79 -8.45 10.11
N LEU A 32 2.50 -8.21 11.22
CA LEU A 32 3.20 -6.94 11.45
C LEU A 32 4.29 -6.67 10.40
N ARG A 33 5.03 -7.71 9.99
CA ARG A 33 6.03 -7.56 8.93
C ARG A 33 5.38 -7.26 7.57
N GLN A 34 4.29 -7.95 7.27
CA GLN A 34 3.54 -7.74 6.03
C GLN A 34 2.88 -6.36 5.99
N SER A 35 2.44 -5.81 7.13
CA SER A 35 1.85 -4.48 7.19
C SER A 35 2.88 -3.41 6.87
N VAL A 36 4.11 -3.54 7.41
CA VAL A 36 5.22 -2.62 7.07
C VAL A 36 5.57 -2.66 5.58
N ILE A 37 5.54 -3.85 4.96
CA ILE A 37 5.78 -4.00 3.52
C ILE A 37 4.66 -3.34 2.71
N LEU A 38 3.40 -3.55 3.11
CA LEU A 38 2.24 -2.94 2.48
C LEU A 38 2.31 -1.40 2.58
N ASP A 39 2.63 -0.87 3.75
CA ASP A 39 2.77 0.58 3.97
C ASP A 39 3.90 1.17 3.11
N ALA A 40 5.03 0.47 2.99
CA ALA A 40 6.12 0.90 2.13
C ALA A 40 5.72 0.91 0.64
N LEU A 41 4.99 -0.10 0.17
CA LEU A 41 4.48 -0.16 -1.20
C LEU A 41 3.44 0.94 -1.47
N ILE A 42 2.58 1.23 -0.49
CA ILE A 42 1.60 2.33 -0.57
C ILE A 42 2.34 3.67 -0.64
N ASN A 43 3.32 3.90 0.23
CA ASN A 43 4.11 5.13 0.21
C ASN A 43 4.86 5.29 -1.11
N GLU A 44 5.49 4.24 -1.62
CA GLU A 44 6.18 4.28 -2.92
C GLU A 44 5.20 4.57 -4.08
N TYR A 45 4.00 4.00 -4.04
CA TYR A 45 2.96 4.29 -5.02
C TYR A 45 2.42 5.72 -4.89
N ILE A 46 2.24 6.21 -3.68
CA ILE A 46 1.83 7.60 -3.42
C ILE A 46 2.94 8.53 -3.90
N ASP A 47 4.20 8.29 -3.57
CA ASP A 47 5.34 9.11 -3.99
C ASP A 47 5.47 9.12 -5.52
N SER A 48 5.42 7.95 -6.17
CA SER A 48 5.49 7.86 -7.63
C SER A 48 4.25 8.42 -8.34
N SER A 49 3.07 8.37 -7.72
CA SER A 49 1.84 8.98 -8.24
C SER A 49 1.68 10.45 -7.84
N SER A 50 2.38 10.92 -6.81
CA SER A 50 2.35 12.31 -6.33
C SER A 50 3.13 13.26 -7.24
N ALA A 51 3.99 12.72 -8.11
CA ALA A 51 4.52 13.45 -9.27
C ALA A 51 3.41 13.97 -10.21
N ASP A 52 2.19 13.42 -10.14
CA ASP A 52 1.03 13.89 -10.91
C ASP A 52 0.05 14.76 -10.09
N LYS A 53 0.33 15.05 -8.81
CA LYS A 53 -0.52 15.91 -7.98
C LYS A 53 0.24 17.00 -7.23
N ASP A 54 1.05 17.75 -7.97
CA ASP A 54 1.36 19.13 -7.62
C ASP A 54 0.42 20.06 -8.42
N ASN A 55 -0.86 20.12 -8.04
CA ASN A 55 -1.69 21.31 -8.25
C ASN A 55 -2.97 21.23 -7.41
N SER A 56 -3.31 22.34 -6.76
CA SER A 56 -4.58 22.62 -6.07
C SER A 56 -4.76 22.10 -4.62
N PHE A 57 -3.89 22.54 -3.71
CA PHE A 57 -4.34 22.96 -2.36
C PHE A 57 -3.60 24.23 -1.91
N LEU A 58 -3.69 25.28 -2.73
CA LEU A 58 -3.50 26.66 -2.30
C LEU A 58 -4.44 27.53 -3.15
N SER A 59 -5.65 27.72 -2.65
CA SER A 59 -6.53 28.82 -3.03
C SER A 59 -7.11 29.36 -1.72
N ASP A 60 -6.86 30.67 -1.52
CA ASP A 60 -7.18 31.58 -0.40
C ASP A 60 -8.27 31.19 0.61
#